data_AF-A0A2G2C0N1-F1
#
_entry.id   AF-A0A2G2C0N1-F1
#
_cell.length_a   1.000
_cell.length_b   1.000
_cell.length_c   1.000
_cell.angle_alpha   90.00
_cell.angle_beta   90.00
_cell.angle_gamma   90.00
#
_symmetry.space_group_name_H-M   'P 1'
#
loop_
_entity.id
_entity.type
_entity.pdbx_description
1 polymer ?
#
loop_
_entity_poly.entity_id
_entity_poly.type
_entity_poly.pdbx_seq_one_letter_code
_entity_poly.pdbx_strand_id
1 'polypeptide(L)'
;FVFAVLTVPIVVLFIAPFFLVLSSVPLFHSLVILSTGTEPEQSIGYANNIAVFAIAVLTVLAVAILVGWRAHIRAVSDDRNKLKTRHQPEGRQGKLLKELVQVIWSELVSDQRQIPKICWFRSGSMLGHAYSHDGIQVIEVSHVLWKRLISQDPLSIAILRHEIAHLFHGDLPRIRLITALAVGAQAALNCVMIVGCTGVLIVAAAHLSQFSGNPISLFKEITGILIVSGLILIALPLAHALVRRQSSLLYALIEMRADVSADVWGNGQNSLASSIKSERSTVPTTLMELGGAYLSPSLTHFPTISRIRLLSNPEQLATPKIGFFAISLALPWLMPSTAAVMYIGGGGAAHTLTTGTILTLYIAQIVMLLVSQPSGPISFRRAMIIGLGLVVAQGLALVDTAPFGYLLTHLGVSIAIPGGFALGATDAGSYWNDVIITFQDMASKFYTAYGGVECIFAIFIAAVATRELSRIASMLSPGFTQHSAILLTVLTTSIATIVSSHDPWRGAIMPYFSEELPTVFDVPWFRLSFPITIAALTLFIIHVFRQSMSVVRPVR
;
A
#
# COMPACT_ATOMS: atom_id res chain seq x y z
N PHE A 1 4.35 1.75 -13.49
CA PHE A 1 3.30 0.84 -12.98
C PHE A 1 3.85 -0.52 -12.57
N VAL A 2 4.49 -1.30 -13.46
CA VAL A 2 5.06 -2.63 -13.12
C VAL A 2 6.06 -2.58 -11.95
N PHE A 3 6.98 -1.62 -11.94
CA PHE A 3 7.91 -1.41 -10.82
C PHE A 3 7.15 -1.04 -9.52
N ALA A 4 6.20 -0.11 -9.57
CA ALA A 4 5.33 0.23 -8.43
C ALA A 4 4.60 -0.99 -7.83
N VAL A 5 4.07 -1.84 -8.71
CA VAL A 5 3.35 -3.07 -8.37
C VAL A 5 4.27 -4.17 -7.81
N LEU A 6 5.59 -4.08 -8.01
CA LEU A 6 6.55 -5.04 -7.46
C LEU A 6 7.22 -4.50 -6.19
N THR A 7 7.65 -3.24 -6.17
CA THR A 7 8.39 -2.63 -5.06
C THR A 7 7.51 -2.42 -3.84
N VAL A 8 6.24 -2.02 -4.03
CA VAL A 8 5.31 -1.75 -2.92
C VAL A 8 4.90 -3.04 -2.19
N PRO A 9 4.52 -4.14 -2.87
CA PRO A 9 4.31 -5.42 -2.22
C PRO A 9 5.54 -5.95 -1.51
N ILE A 10 6.74 -5.80 -2.07
CA ILE A 10 7.96 -6.29 -1.43
C ILE A 10 8.27 -5.45 -0.17
N VAL A 11 8.19 -4.13 -0.26
CA VAL A 11 8.53 -3.22 0.84
C VAL A 11 7.43 -3.14 1.92
N VAL A 12 6.17 -3.47 1.62
CA VAL A 12 5.08 -3.39 2.60
C VAL A 12 4.57 -4.77 3.02
N LEU A 13 4.49 -5.74 2.11
CA LEU A 13 3.94 -7.08 2.39
C LEU A 13 4.98 -8.07 2.91
N PHE A 14 6.28 -7.89 2.64
CA PHE A 14 7.33 -8.76 3.20
C PHE A 14 8.03 -8.13 4.40
N ILE A 15 8.31 -6.83 4.35
CA ILE A 15 8.97 -6.11 5.45
C ILE A 15 8.04 -6.04 6.68
N ALA A 16 6.73 -5.82 6.57
CA ALA A 16 5.86 -5.73 7.76
C ALA A 16 5.82 -7.04 8.58
N PRO A 17 5.56 -8.22 7.98
CA PRO A 17 5.62 -9.47 8.73
C PRO A 17 7.04 -9.78 9.23
N PHE A 18 8.07 -9.48 8.44
CA PHE A 18 9.48 -9.66 8.80
C PHE A 18 9.88 -8.81 10.03
N PHE A 19 9.43 -7.57 10.09
CA PHE A 19 9.71 -6.66 11.21
C PHE A 19 8.84 -6.94 12.45
N LEU A 20 7.63 -7.48 12.29
CA LEU A 20 6.82 -7.96 13.41
C LEU A 20 7.43 -9.22 14.05
N VAL A 21 8.03 -10.12 13.25
CA VAL A 21 8.84 -11.24 13.77
C VAL A 21 10.06 -10.73 14.55
N LEU A 22 10.81 -9.77 13.97
CA LEU A 22 11.91 -9.04 14.62
C LEU A 22 11.51 -8.45 15.98
N SER A 23 10.30 -7.91 16.09
CA SER A 23 9.78 -7.31 17.33
C SER A 23 9.33 -8.36 18.36
N SER A 24 8.97 -9.58 17.93
CA SER A 24 8.43 -10.63 18.80
C SER A 24 9.50 -11.48 19.49
N VAL A 25 10.66 -11.69 18.85
CA VAL A 25 11.72 -12.60 19.35
C VAL A 25 12.43 -12.03 20.59
N PRO A 26 12.90 -10.77 20.60
CA PRO A 26 13.51 -10.18 21.80
C PRO A 26 12.49 -9.85 22.90
N LEU A 27 11.20 -9.75 22.57
CA LEU A 27 10.13 -9.58 23.55
C LEU A 27 9.93 -10.88 24.32
N PHE A 28 9.94 -11.99 23.60
CA PHE A 28 9.93 -13.33 24.18
C PHE A 28 11.17 -13.56 25.05
N HIS A 29 12.34 -13.13 24.58
CA HIS A 29 13.58 -13.17 25.35
C HIS A 29 13.52 -12.30 26.62
N SER A 30 12.97 -11.09 26.54
CA SER A 30 12.85 -10.17 27.69
C SER A 30 11.81 -10.65 28.70
N LEU A 31 10.69 -11.20 28.25
CA LEU A 31 9.67 -11.84 29.09
C LEU A 31 10.23 -13.08 29.81
N VAL A 32 11.09 -13.86 29.14
CA VAL A 32 11.78 -15.00 29.74
C VAL A 32 12.78 -14.53 30.81
N ILE A 33 13.63 -13.53 30.52
CA ILE A 33 14.57 -12.96 31.50
C ILE A 33 13.84 -12.42 32.74
N LEU A 34 12.77 -11.65 32.53
CA LEU A 34 11.93 -11.12 33.62
C LEU A 34 11.31 -12.25 34.46
N SER A 35 11.03 -13.41 33.86
CA SER A 35 10.45 -14.57 34.55
C SER A 35 11.46 -15.47 35.26
N THR A 36 12.73 -15.51 34.82
CA THR A 36 13.73 -16.46 35.35
C THR A 36 14.75 -15.81 36.28
N GLY A 37 14.84 -14.47 36.33
CA GLY A 37 15.75 -13.75 37.23
C GLY A 37 17.25 -13.95 36.97
N THR A 38 17.60 -14.62 35.86
CA THR A 38 18.98 -14.91 35.47
C THR A 38 19.51 -13.81 34.55
N GLU A 39 20.54 -13.08 34.99
CA GLU A 39 21.28 -12.17 34.12
C GLU A 39 21.90 -12.93 32.94
N PRO A 40 21.84 -12.39 31.70
CA PRO A 40 22.37 -13.08 30.54
C PRO A 40 23.89 -12.98 30.52
N GLU A 41 24.58 -14.12 30.48
CA GLU A 41 25.98 -14.18 30.06
C GLU A 41 26.12 -13.55 28.65
N GLN A 42 26.75 -12.37 28.60
CA GLN A 42 26.52 -11.34 27.58
C GLN A 42 27.10 -11.61 26.16
N SER A 43 27.60 -12.81 25.82
CA SER A 43 28.16 -13.08 24.47
C SER A 43 27.56 -14.31 23.78
N ILE A 44 27.27 -15.39 24.51
CA ILE A 44 26.66 -16.62 23.95
C ILE A 44 25.15 -16.43 23.77
N GLY A 45 24.50 -15.65 24.64
CA GLY A 45 23.07 -15.31 24.51
C GLY A 45 22.77 -14.52 23.24
N TYR A 46 23.62 -13.56 22.85
CA TYR A 46 23.41 -12.75 21.63
C TYR A 46 23.53 -13.58 20.34
N ALA A 47 24.53 -14.48 20.24
CA ALA A 47 24.69 -15.34 19.08
C ALA A 47 23.53 -16.36 18.94
N ASN A 48 23.08 -16.95 20.05
CA ASN A 48 21.92 -17.84 20.07
C ASN A 48 20.62 -17.08 19.73
N ASN A 49 20.46 -15.85 20.20
CA ASN A 49 19.32 -15.00 19.84
C ASN A 49 19.33 -14.64 18.36
N ILE A 50 20.48 -14.33 17.76
CA ILE A 50 20.61 -14.07 16.32
C ILE A 50 20.30 -15.33 15.49
N ALA A 51 20.71 -16.51 15.95
CA ALA A 51 20.43 -17.78 15.27
C ALA A 51 18.94 -18.15 15.34
N VAL A 52 18.33 -18.09 16.52
CA VAL A 52 16.88 -18.29 16.72
C VAL A 52 16.08 -17.25 15.91
N PHE A 53 16.56 -16.01 15.91
CA PHE A 53 16.03 -14.92 15.11
C PHE A 53 16.08 -15.21 13.60
N ALA A 54 17.23 -15.60 13.07
CA ALA A 54 17.39 -15.94 11.66
C ALA A 54 16.50 -17.13 11.28
N ILE A 55 16.41 -18.16 12.14
CA ILE A 55 15.55 -19.33 11.92
C ILE A 55 14.07 -18.92 11.91
N ALA A 56 13.60 -18.12 12.87
CA ALA A 56 12.22 -17.65 12.92
C ALA A 56 11.86 -16.82 11.68
N VAL A 57 12.75 -15.92 11.26
CA VAL A 57 12.61 -15.11 10.06
C VAL A 57 12.56 -15.96 8.80
N LEU A 58 13.50 -16.89 8.63
CA LEU A 58 13.54 -17.79 7.49
C LEU A 58 12.30 -18.69 7.44
N THR A 59 11.79 -19.12 8.59
CA THR A 59 10.57 -19.93 8.71
C THR A 59 9.34 -19.15 8.27
N VAL A 60 9.17 -17.91 8.76
CA VAL A 60 8.04 -17.05 8.38
C VAL A 60 8.12 -16.67 6.90
N LEU A 61 9.31 -16.39 6.39
CA LEU A 61 9.53 -16.13 4.97
C LEU A 61 9.22 -17.36 4.11
N ALA A 62 9.65 -18.54 4.53
CA ALA A 62 9.36 -19.80 3.84
C ALA A 62 7.85 -20.08 3.81
N VAL A 63 7.12 -19.84 4.91
CA VAL A 63 5.66 -19.96 4.94
C VAL A 63 5.00 -18.96 3.99
N ALA A 64 5.43 -17.68 4.02
CA ALA A 64 4.90 -16.65 3.13
C ALA A 64 5.07 -17.03 1.65
N ILE A 65 6.28 -17.45 1.28
CA ILE A 65 6.61 -17.87 -0.08
C ILE A 65 5.81 -19.12 -0.46
N LEU A 66 5.76 -20.14 0.39
CA LEU A 66 5.09 -21.41 0.09
C LEU A 66 3.58 -21.24 -0.05
N VAL A 67 2.95 -20.49 0.85
CA VAL A 67 1.49 -20.24 0.80
C VAL A 67 1.14 -19.32 -0.36
N GLY A 68 1.93 -18.26 -0.58
CA GLY A 68 1.77 -17.37 -1.74
C GLY A 68 1.93 -18.13 -3.07
N TRP A 69 2.95 -18.97 -3.17
CA TRP A 69 3.17 -19.83 -4.33
C TRP A 69 2.02 -20.81 -4.57
N ARG A 70 1.51 -21.46 -3.51
CA ARG A 70 0.32 -22.32 -3.61
C ARG A 70 -0.92 -21.54 -4.06
N ALA A 71 -1.14 -20.34 -3.55
CA ALA A 71 -2.23 -19.48 -3.98
C ALA A 71 -2.10 -19.10 -5.47
N HIS A 72 -0.88 -18.78 -5.92
CA HIS A 72 -0.58 -18.53 -7.32
C HIS A 72 -0.90 -19.73 -8.21
N ILE A 73 -0.43 -20.93 -7.84
CA ILE A 73 -0.74 -22.17 -8.57
C ILE A 73 -2.24 -22.45 -8.61
N ARG A 74 -2.95 -22.29 -7.49
CA ARG A 74 -4.41 -22.48 -7.43
C ARG A 74 -5.13 -21.53 -8.37
N ALA A 75 -4.78 -20.25 -8.38
CA ALA A 75 -5.38 -19.27 -9.29
C ALA A 75 -5.17 -19.66 -10.78
N VAL A 76 -3.97 -20.15 -11.13
CA VAL A 76 -3.68 -20.66 -12.48
C VAL A 76 -4.52 -21.91 -12.80
N SER A 77 -4.68 -22.81 -11.83
CA SER A 77 -5.48 -24.04 -11.96
C SER A 77 -6.99 -23.75 -12.09
N ASP A 78 -7.51 -22.79 -11.33
CA ASP A 78 -8.92 -22.42 -11.39
C ASP A 78 -9.31 -21.87 -12.75
N ASP A 79 -8.45 -21.05 -13.37
CA ASP A 79 -8.69 -20.54 -14.72
C ASP A 79 -8.66 -21.67 -15.78
N ARG A 80 -7.87 -22.72 -15.56
CA ARG A 80 -7.89 -23.94 -16.39
C ARG A 80 -9.21 -24.71 -16.25
N ASN A 81 -9.74 -24.83 -15.04
CA ASN A 81 -11.00 -25.51 -14.78
C ASN A 81 -12.21 -24.73 -15.33
N LYS A 82 -12.16 -23.39 -15.28
CA LYS A 82 -13.17 -22.53 -15.92
C LYS A 82 -13.22 -22.81 -17.42
N LEU A 83 -12.10 -22.82 -18.14
CA LEU A 83 -12.10 -23.08 -19.59
C LEU A 83 -12.78 -24.42 -19.97
N LYS A 84 -12.59 -25.46 -19.16
CA LYS A 84 -13.16 -26.80 -19.42
C LYS A 84 -14.67 -26.88 -19.20
N THR A 85 -15.22 -26.04 -18.32
CA THR A 85 -16.62 -26.10 -17.89
C THR A 85 -17.50 -25.06 -18.57
N ARG A 86 -16.95 -24.24 -19.47
CA ARG A 86 -17.65 -23.14 -20.12
C ARG A 86 -17.96 -23.44 -21.57
N HIS A 87 -19.13 -22.96 -21.98
CA HIS A 87 -19.63 -23.17 -23.33
C HIS A 87 -19.04 -22.12 -24.27
N GLN A 88 -18.63 -22.56 -25.45
CA GLN A 88 -18.26 -21.63 -26.51
C GLN A 88 -19.53 -21.06 -27.16
N PRO A 89 -19.49 -19.81 -27.63
CA PRO A 89 -20.54 -19.25 -28.44
C PRO A 89 -20.71 -20.02 -29.76
N GLU A 90 -21.86 -20.68 -29.94
CA GLU A 90 -22.22 -21.38 -31.16
C GLU A 90 -23.42 -20.70 -31.86
N GLY A 91 -23.62 -21.02 -33.15
CA GLY A 91 -24.69 -20.46 -33.96
C GLY A 91 -24.50 -18.99 -34.39
N ARG A 92 -25.54 -18.39 -34.97
CA ARG A 92 -25.52 -17.03 -35.55
C ARG A 92 -25.19 -15.95 -34.51
N GLN A 93 -25.75 -16.08 -33.31
CA GLN A 93 -25.51 -15.14 -32.20
C GLN A 93 -24.07 -15.22 -31.69
N GLY A 94 -23.49 -16.42 -31.63
CA GLY A 94 -22.08 -16.58 -31.25
C GLY A 94 -21.09 -16.02 -32.28
N LYS A 95 -21.43 -16.07 -33.58
CA LYS A 95 -20.64 -15.41 -34.64
C LYS A 95 -20.64 -13.89 -34.49
N LEU A 96 -21.81 -13.29 -34.28
CA LEU A 96 -21.93 -11.84 -34.06
C LEU A 96 -21.11 -11.36 -32.87
N LEU A 97 -21.09 -12.12 -31.78
CA LEU A 97 -20.27 -11.78 -30.61
C LEU A 97 -18.77 -11.88 -30.89
N LYS A 98 -18.34 -12.92 -31.62
CA LYS A 98 -16.95 -13.07 -32.06
C LYS A 98 -16.52 -11.92 -32.97
N GLU A 99 -17.37 -11.54 -33.92
CA GLU A 99 -17.15 -10.40 -34.80
C GLU A 99 -17.05 -9.09 -34.01
N LEU A 100 -17.94 -8.85 -33.04
CA LEU A 100 -17.89 -7.66 -32.19
C LEU A 100 -16.58 -7.55 -31.41
N VAL A 101 -16.15 -8.63 -30.75
CA VAL A 101 -14.87 -8.66 -30.02
C VAL A 101 -13.70 -8.50 -30.97
N GLN A 102 -13.75 -9.13 -32.15
CA GLN A 102 -12.71 -8.98 -33.16
C GLN A 102 -12.60 -7.55 -33.65
N VAL A 103 -13.72 -6.86 -33.92
CA VAL A 103 -13.74 -5.45 -34.30
C VAL A 103 -13.09 -4.61 -33.21
N ILE A 104 -13.56 -4.71 -31.96
CA ILE A 104 -12.99 -3.94 -30.84
C ILE A 104 -11.51 -4.28 -30.63
N TRP A 105 -11.11 -5.55 -30.75
CA TRP A 105 -9.71 -5.95 -30.59
C TRP A 105 -8.82 -5.39 -31.72
N SER A 106 -9.30 -5.44 -32.96
CA SER A 106 -8.58 -4.94 -34.14
C SER A 106 -8.44 -3.42 -34.16
N GLU A 107 -9.40 -2.69 -33.57
CA GLU A 107 -9.31 -1.24 -33.36
C GLU A 107 -8.18 -0.87 -32.38
N LEU A 108 -7.80 -1.80 -31.50
CA LEU A 108 -6.89 -1.54 -30.37
C LEU A 108 -5.49 -2.12 -30.56
N VAL A 109 -5.34 -3.19 -31.33
CA VAL A 109 -4.07 -3.88 -31.54
C VAL A 109 -3.75 -3.90 -33.02
N SER A 110 -2.75 -3.11 -33.42
CA SER A 110 -2.27 -3.02 -34.81
C SER A 110 -1.40 -4.22 -35.26
N ASP A 111 -1.01 -5.10 -34.32
CA ASP A 111 -0.09 -6.22 -34.54
C ASP A 111 -0.73 -7.60 -34.30
N GLN A 112 -0.08 -8.65 -34.82
CA GLN A 112 -0.43 -10.09 -34.88
C GLN A 112 -0.81 -10.81 -33.56
N ARG A 113 -1.21 -10.11 -32.49
CA ARG A 113 -1.66 -10.77 -31.25
C ARG A 113 -2.96 -11.53 -31.51
N GLN A 114 -2.98 -12.77 -31.06
CA GLN A 114 -4.13 -13.66 -31.19
C GLN A 114 -5.37 -13.03 -30.55
N ILE A 115 -6.47 -12.99 -31.31
CA ILE A 115 -7.77 -12.51 -30.82
C ILE A 115 -8.17 -13.35 -29.61
N PRO A 116 -8.61 -12.73 -28.49
CA PRO A 116 -9.01 -13.46 -27.31
C PRO A 116 -10.20 -14.38 -27.60
N LYS A 117 -10.18 -15.59 -27.04
CA LYS A 117 -11.31 -16.51 -27.12
C LYS A 117 -12.48 -15.95 -26.30
N ILE A 118 -13.70 -16.28 -26.70
CA ILE A 118 -14.90 -15.85 -25.99
C ILE A 118 -15.62 -17.08 -25.46
N CYS A 119 -16.03 -17.02 -24.21
CA CYS A 119 -16.82 -18.03 -23.52
C CYS A 119 -18.02 -17.38 -22.85
N TRP A 120 -19.03 -18.17 -22.50
CA TRP A 120 -20.17 -17.65 -21.74
C TRP A 120 -20.58 -18.56 -20.59
N PHE A 121 -21.25 -17.94 -19.61
CA PHE A 121 -21.80 -18.61 -18.45
C PHE A 121 -23.19 -18.11 -18.11
N ARG A 122 -23.95 -18.97 -17.42
CA ARG A 122 -25.30 -18.65 -16.97
C ARG A 122 -25.21 -17.84 -15.68
N SER A 123 -25.68 -16.59 -15.71
CA SER A 123 -25.85 -15.74 -14.53
C SER A 123 -27.02 -14.78 -14.75
N GLY A 124 -27.73 -14.46 -13.68
CA GLY A 124 -28.79 -13.43 -13.68
C GLY A 124 -28.25 -12.00 -13.66
N SER A 125 -26.94 -11.83 -13.46
CA SER A 125 -26.27 -10.53 -13.38
C SER A 125 -25.50 -10.23 -14.67
N MET A 126 -25.36 -8.96 -15.01
CA MET A 126 -24.50 -8.48 -16.11
C MET A 126 -23.05 -8.50 -15.63
N LEU A 127 -22.26 -9.47 -16.11
CA LEU A 127 -20.88 -9.69 -15.67
C LEU A 127 -19.99 -10.04 -16.88
N GLY A 128 -18.79 -9.48 -16.90
CA GLY A 128 -17.70 -9.85 -17.80
C GLY A 128 -16.47 -10.22 -16.97
N HIS A 129 -15.67 -11.17 -17.47
CA HIS A 129 -14.43 -11.59 -16.84
C HIS A 129 -13.36 -11.88 -17.88
N ALA A 130 -12.21 -11.24 -17.77
CA ALA A 130 -11.00 -11.61 -18.49
C ALA A 130 -10.17 -12.65 -17.71
N TYR A 131 -9.63 -13.66 -18.40
CA TYR A 131 -8.61 -14.55 -17.85
C TYR A 131 -7.61 -15.00 -18.93
N SER A 132 -6.47 -15.56 -18.50
CA SER A 132 -5.42 -16.05 -19.40
C SER A 132 -4.98 -17.45 -18.98
N HIS A 133 -4.92 -18.36 -19.95
CA HIS A 133 -4.54 -19.75 -19.75
C HIS A 133 -3.56 -20.20 -20.86
N ASP A 134 -2.39 -20.71 -20.48
CA ASP A 134 -1.36 -21.22 -21.40
C ASP A 134 -1.04 -20.26 -22.57
N GLY A 135 -0.95 -18.95 -22.27
CA GLY A 135 -0.73 -17.90 -23.25
C GLY A 135 -1.98 -17.49 -24.05
N ILE A 136 -3.08 -18.24 -23.96
CA ILE A 136 -4.36 -17.93 -24.59
C ILE A 136 -5.14 -16.96 -23.70
N GLN A 137 -5.54 -15.84 -24.28
CA GLN A 137 -6.40 -14.85 -23.64
C GLN A 137 -7.87 -15.21 -23.85
N VAL A 138 -8.69 -15.06 -22.82
CA VAL A 138 -10.12 -15.41 -22.86
C VAL A 138 -10.95 -14.34 -22.18
N ILE A 139 -12.10 -14.03 -22.80
CA ILE A 139 -13.15 -13.19 -22.25
C ILE A 139 -14.37 -14.07 -22.01
N GLU A 140 -14.86 -14.06 -20.78
CA GLU A 140 -16.07 -14.73 -20.37
C GLU A 140 -17.17 -13.70 -20.14
N VAL A 141 -18.34 -13.92 -20.75
CA VAL A 141 -19.50 -13.03 -20.60
C VAL A 141 -20.69 -13.76 -20.01
N SER A 142 -21.42 -13.12 -19.10
CA SER A 142 -22.68 -13.68 -18.61
C SER A 142 -23.72 -13.69 -19.71
N HIS A 143 -24.69 -14.60 -19.64
CA HIS A 143 -25.84 -14.66 -20.55
C HIS A 143 -26.59 -13.32 -20.69
N VAL A 144 -26.72 -12.56 -19.59
CA VAL A 144 -27.38 -11.25 -19.59
C VAL A 144 -26.54 -10.22 -20.34
N LEU A 145 -25.21 -10.19 -20.07
CA LEU A 145 -24.28 -9.31 -20.77
C LEU A 145 -24.23 -9.63 -22.27
N TRP A 146 -24.17 -10.91 -22.61
CA TRP A 146 -24.21 -11.39 -23.99
C TRP A 146 -25.42 -10.83 -24.75
N LYS A 147 -26.64 -11.01 -24.19
CA LYS A 147 -27.86 -10.59 -24.88
C LYS A 147 -27.84 -9.10 -25.20
N ARG A 148 -27.38 -8.28 -24.25
CA ARG A 148 -27.26 -6.83 -24.42
C ARG A 148 -26.11 -6.43 -25.35
N LEU A 149 -25.00 -7.16 -25.37
CA LEU A 149 -23.91 -6.98 -26.34
C LEU A 149 -24.38 -7.16 -27.79
N ILE A 150 -25.21 -8.18 -28.06
CA ILE A 150 -25.79 -8.39 -29.39
C ILE A 150 -26.71 -7.23 -29.79
N SER A 151 -27.45 -6.68 -28.83
CA SER A 151 -28.26 -5.47 -29.04
C SER A 151 -27.44 -4.18 -29.12
N GLN A 152 -26.10 -4.27 -29.10
CA GLN A 152 -25.17 -3.13 -29.11
C GLN A 152 -25.45 -2.10 -28.01
N ASP A 153 -25.89 -2.58 -26.84
CA ASP A 153 -26.10 -1.75 -25.66
C ASP A 153 -24.79 -1.04 -25.26
N PRO A 154 -24.77 0.32 -25.17
CA PRO A 154 -23.55 1.07 -24.92
C PRO A 154 -22.84 0.66 -23.63
N LEU A 155 -23.60 0.39 -22.56
CA LEU A 155 -23.05 -0.03 -21.26
C LEU A 155 -22.39 -1.41 -21.36
N SER A 156 -23.01 -2.34 -22.07
CA SER A 156 -22.48 -3.69 -22.28
C SER A 156 -21.19 -3.67 -23.12
N ILE A 157 -21.14 -2.85 -24.17
CA ILE A 157 -19.92 -2.64 -24.98
C ILE A 157 -18.81 -2.04 -24.11
N ALA A 158 -19.15 -1.09 -23.24
CA ALA A 158 -18.24 -0.49 -22.28
C ALA A 158 -17.63 -1.53 -21.32
N ILE A 159 -18.45 -2.43 -20.76
CA ILE A 159 -17.98 -3.53 -19.91
C ILE A 159 -17.03 -4.44 -20.69
N LEU A 160 -17.37 -4.78 -21.94
CA LEU A 160 -16.51 -5.58 -22.79
C LEU A 160 -15.15 -4.90 -23.07
N ARG A 161 -15.15 -3.59 -23.34
CA ARG A 161 -13.91 -2.79 -23.51
C ARG A 161 -13.06 -2.79 -22.24
N HIS A 162 -13.68 -2.72 -21.06
CA HIS A 162 -12.99 -2.81 -19.78
C HIS A 162 -12.28 -4.17 -19.61
N GLU A 163 -12.96 -5.28 -19.89
CA GLU A 163 -12.34 -6.62 -19.84
C GLU A 163 -11.21 -6.77 -20.88
N ILE A 164 -11.40 -6.23 -22.09
CA ILE A 164 -10.36 -6.19 -23.12
C ILE A 164 -9.15 -5.38 -22.65
N ALA A 165 -9.36 -4.30 -21.89
CA ALA A 165 -8.26 -3.49 -21.35
C ALA A 165 -7.36 -4.30 -20.41
N HIS A 166 -7.94 -5.15 -19.56
CA HIS A 166 -7.17 -6.04 -18.70
C HIS A 166 -6.28 -7.01 -19.49
N LEU A 167 -6.79 -7.52 -20.62
CA LEU A 167 -6.02 -8.40 -21.51
C LEU A 167 -4.92 -7.64 -22.25
N PHE A 168 -5.23 -6.46 -22.77
CA PHE A 168 -4.30 -5.61 -23.50
C PHE A 168 -3.09 -5.20 -22.64
N HIS A 169 -3.36 -4.76 -21.40
CA HIS A 169 -2.33 -4.30 -20.47
C HIS A 169 -1.58 -5.43 -19.77
N GLY A 170 -2.04 -6.68 -19.88
CA GLY A 170 -1.45 -7.84 -19.22
C GLY A 170 -1.64 -7.79 -17.69
N ASP A 171 -2.86 -7.51 -17.25
CA ASP A 171 -3.16 -7.24 -15.84
C ASP A 171 -3.36 -8.50 -15.03
N LEU A 172 -3.86 -9.55 -15.66
CA LEU A 172 -4.22 -10.80 -14.99
C LEU A 172 -3.03 -11.46 -14.28
N PRO A 173 -1.84 -11.61 -14.89
CA PRO A 173 -0.68 -12.15 -14.18
C PRO A 173 -0.27 -11.29 -12.98
N ARG A 174 -0.46 -9.96 -13.08
CA ARG A 174 -0.11 -9.00 -12.03
C ARG A 174 -1.09 -9.06 -10.87
N ILE A 175 -2.39 -9.10 -11.15
CA ILE A 175 -3.44 -9.30 -10.15
C ILE A 175 -3.18 -10.61 -9.40
N ARG A 176 -2.89 -11.70 -10.11
CA ARG A 176 -2.54 -12.99 -9.48
C ARG A 176 -1.32 -12.88 -8.58
N LEU A 177 -0.29 -12.17 -9.01
CA LEU A 177 0.91 -11.94 -8.18
C LEU A 177 0.57 -11.12 -6.94
N ILE A 178 -0.12 -9.99 -7.07
CA ILE A 178 -0.53 -9.16 -5.92
C ILE A 178 -1.36 -9.98 -4.92
N THR A 179 -2.33 -10.76 -5.41
CA THR A 179 -3.16 -11.63 -4.58
C THR A 179 -2.32 -12.70 -3.88
N ALA A 180 -1.41 -13.36 -4.60
CA ALA A 180 -0.51 -14.35 -4.03
C ALA A 180 0.39 -13.76 -2.93
N LEU A 181 0.94 -12.56 -3.16
CA LEU A 181 1.76 -11.84 -2.18
C LEU A 181 0.95 -11.43 -0.96
N ALA A 182 -0.26 -10.92 -1.14
CA ALA A 182 -1.13 -10.53 -0.04
C ALA A 182 -1.56 -11.75 0.80
N VAL A 183 -1.88 -12.88 0.16
CA VAL A 183 -2.21 -14.14 0.84
C VAL A 183 -1.01 -14.69 1.60
N GLY A 184 0.18 -14.67 0.99
CA GLY A 184 1.43 -15.07 1.65
C GLY A 184 1.74 -14.22 2.88
N ALA A 185 1.61 -12.90 2.77
CA ALA A 185 1.81 -11.97 3.89
C ALA A 185 0.80 -12.18 5.01
N GLN A 186 -0.48 -12.40 4.69
CA GLN A 186 -1.50 -12.73 5.70
C GLN A 186 -1.21 -14.06 6.41
N ALA A 187 -0.73 -15.07 5.68
CA ALA A 187 -0.35 -16.34 6.29
C ALA A 187 0.84 -16.18 7.25
N ALA A 188 1.84 -15.38 6.88
CA ALA A 188 2.95 -15.02 7.75
C ALA A 188 2.46 -14.32 9.04
N LEU A 189 1.60 -13.32 8.92
CA LEU A 189 1.03 -12.62 10.07
C LEU A 189 0.21 -13.56 10.98
N ASN A 190 -0.56 -14.48 10.40
CA ASN A 190 -1.28 -15.51 11.15
C ASN A 190 -0.31 -16.43 11.92
N CYS A 191 0.81 -16.83 11.31
CA CYS A 191 1.84 -17.61 12.01
C CYS A 191 2.43 -16.84 13.18
N VAL A 192 2.76 -15.56 12.99
CA VAL A 192 3.24 -14.68 14.08
C VAL A 192 2.21 -14.57 15.20
N MET A 193 0.92 -14.46 14.85
CA MET A 193 -0.17 -14.42 15.82
C MET A 193 -0.26 -15.70 16.64
N ILE A 194 -0.22 -16.87 15.99
CA ILE A 194 -0.27 -18.17 16.67
C ILE A 194 0.92 -18.33 17.62
N VAL A 195 2.13 -18.02 17.15
CA VAL A 195 3.35 -18.08 17.96
C VAL A 195 3.28 -17.11 19.14
N GLY A 196 2.85 -15.86 18.89
CA GLY A 196 2.66 -14.84 19.93
C GLY A 196 1.66 -15.27 20.99
N CYS A 197 0.46 -15.71 20.60
CA CYS A 197 -0.56 -16.19 21.53
C CYS A 197 -0.09 -17.41 22.33
N THR A 198 0.59 -18.36 21.68
CA THR A 198 1.15 -19.55 22.35
C THR A 198 2.21 -19.13 23.37
N GLY A 199 3.07 -18.18 23.00
CA GLY A 199 4.07 -17.64 23.89
C GLY A 199 3.49 -16.97 25.13
N VAL A 200 2.46 -16.14 24.96
CA VAL A 200 1.72 -15.50 26.07
C VAL A 200 1.12 -16.55 27.00
N LEU A 201 0.53 -17.62 26.45
CA LEU A 201 -0.02 -18.72 27.25
C LEU A 201 1.05 -19.44 28.05
N ILE A 202 2.23 -19.69 27.46
CA ILE A 202 3.36 -20.33 28.15
C ILE A 202 3.85 -19.44 29.31
N VAL A 203 4.01 -18.13 29.08
CA VAL A 203 4.45 -17.19 30.12
C VAL A 203 3.41 -17.13 31.26
N ALA A 204 2.13 -17.02 30.93
CA ALA A 204 1.05 -17.01 31.92
C ALA A 204 1.01 -18.32 32.72
N ALA A 205 1.18 -19.47 32.06
CA ALA A 205 1.23 -20.78 32.72
C ALA A 205 2.46 -20.94 33.62
N ALA A 206 3.63 -20.45 33.19
CA ALA A 206 4.85 -20.45 33.99
C ALA A 206 4.67 -19.60 35.25
N HIS A 207 4.12 -18.39 35.14
CA HIS A 207 3.79 -17.55 36.30
C HIS A 207 2.78 -18.24 37.23
N LEU A 208 1.72 -18.84 36.68
CA LEU A 208 0.74 -19.60 37.47
C LEU A 208 1.40 -20.74 38.26
N SER A 209 2.37 -21.43 37.66
CA SER A 209 3.06 -22.58 38.28
C SER A 209 4.04 -22.19 39.39
N GLN A 210 4.57 -20.96 39.35
CA GLN A 210 5.56 -20.46 40.31
C GLN A 210 4.94 -19.57 41.40
N PHE A 211 3.66 -19.23 41.26
CA PHE A 211 3.01 -18.29 42.17
C PHE A 211 2.72 -18.92 43.54
N SER A 212 3.23 -18.29 44.59
CA SER A 212 3.06 -18.70 45.99
C SER A 212 2.35 -17.65 46.87
N GLY A 213 1.82 -16.57 46.27
CA GLY A 213 1.17 -15.46 46.96
C GLY A 213 -0.35 -15.60 47.16
N ASN A 214 -1.04 -14.49 47.44
CA ASN A 214 -2.50 -14.44 47.59
C ASN A 214 -3.19 -14.50 46.20
N PRO A 215 -4.31 -15.23 46.03
CA PRO A 215 -5.12 -15.24 44.81
C PRO A 215 -5.41 -13.87 44.18
N ILE A 216 -5.55 -12.82 45.00
CA ILE A 216 -5.82 -11.45 44.52
C ILE A 216 -4.61 -10.86 43.79
N SER A 217 -3.37 -11.13 44.22
CA SER A 217 -2.17 -10.67 43.50
C SER A 217 -1.93 -11.48 42.23
N LEU A 218 -2.20 -12.79 42.24
CA LEU A 218 -2.16 -13.62 41.03
C LEU A 218 -3.13 -13.12 39.96
N PHE A 219 -4.36 -12.81 40.37
CA PHE A 219 -5.37 -12.31 39.46
C PHE A 219 -4.95 -10.99 38.81
N LYS A 220 -4.32 -10.09 39.57
CA LYS A 220 -3.80 -8.81 39.06
C LYS A 220 -2.64 -9.03 38.09
N GLU A 221 -1.68 -9.89 38.41
CA GLU A 221 -0.54 -10.22 37.55
C GLU A 221 -0.99 -10.85 36.23
N ILE A 222 -1.88 -11.84 36.28
CA ILE A 222 -2.43 -12.48 35.07
C ILE A 222 -3.21 -11.47 34.24
N THR A 223 -4.04 -10.64 34.87
CA THR A 223 -4.78 -9.58 34.17
C THR A 223 -3.83 -8.59 33.51
N GLY A 224 -2.72 -8.24 34.17
CA GLY A 224 -1.67 -7.40 33.60
C GLY A 224 -0.97 -8.02 32.41
N ILE A 225 -0.58 -9.29 32.50
CA ILE A 225 -0.01 -10.05 31.38
C ILE A 225 -0.99 -10.06 30.20
N LEU A 226 -2.28 -10.28 30.44
CA LEU A 226 -3.30 -10.29 29.40
C LEU A 226 -3.52 -8.92 28.77
N ILE A 227 -3.53 -7.83 29.55
CA ILE A 227 -3.67 -6.46 29.04
C ILE A 227 -2.46 -6.08 28.18
N VAL A 228 -1.24 -6.28 28.70
CA VAL A 228 0.00 -5.97 27.97
C VAL A 228 0.11 -6.81 26.70
N SER A 229 -0.17 -8.11 26.81
CA SER A 229 -0.17 -9.01 25.65
C SER A 229 -1.25 -8.64 24.64
N GLY A 230 -2.45 -8.25 25.09
CA GLY A 230 -3.54 -7.78 24.25
C GLY A 230 -3.18 -6.51 23.49
N LEU A 231 -2.54 -5.55 24.17
CA LEU A 231 -2.01 -4.34 23.54
C LEU A 231 -0.94 -4.66 22.50
N ILE A 232 -0.06 -5.64 22.74
CA ILE A 232 0.96 -6.04 21.76
C ILE A 232 0.34 -6.78 20.56
N LEU A 233 -0.61 -7.68 20.83
CA LEU A 233 -1.27 -8.47 19.80
C LEU A 233 -2.18 -7.64 18.90
N ILE A 234 -2.64 -6.45 19.32
CA ILE A 234 -3.46 -5.55 18.49
C ILE A 234 -2.73 -5.04 17.24
N ALA A 235 -1.39 -5.01 17.24
CA ALA A 235 -0.60 -4.67 16.06
C ALA A 235 -0.83 -5.65 14.91
N LEU A 236 -1.11 -6.92 15.19
CA LEU A 236 -1.27 -7.95 14.17
C LEU A 236 -2.56 -7.74 13.35
N PRO A 237 -3.76 -7.55 13.96
CA PRO A 237 -4.95 -7.11 13.23
C PRO A 237 -4.75 -5.82 12.42
N LEU A 238 -4.03 -4.83 12.94
CA LEU A 238 -3.71 -3.60 12.21
C LEU A 238 -2.82 -3.87 10.99
N ALA A 239 -1.81 -4.72 11.13
CA ALA A 239 -0.97 -5.16 10.03
C ALA A 239 -1.75 -5.95 8.97
N HIS A 240 -2.70 -6.81 9.39
CA HIS A 240 -3.63 -7.47 8.47
C HIS A 240 -4.48 -6.45 7.70
N ALA A 241 -5.03 -5.44 8.39
CA ALA A 241 -5.80 -4.38 7.76
C ALA A 241 -4.94 -3.58 6.76
N LEU A 242 -3.69 -3.28 7.10
CA LEU A 242 -2.76 -2.59 6.22
C LEU A 242 -2.45 -3.41 4.96
N VAL A 243 -2.10 -4.69 5.10
CA VAL A 243 -1.83 -5.60 3.98
C VAL A 243 -3.03 -5.67 3.04
N ARG A 244 -4.24 -5.84 3.59
CA ARG A 244 -5.49 -5.87 2.81
C ARG A 244 -5.73 -4.53 2.10
N ARG A 245 -5.50 -3.41 2.79
CA ARG A 245 -5.74 -2.09 2.23
C ARG A 245 -4.78 -1.79 1.08
N GLN A 246 -3.49 -2.11 1.24
CA GLN A 246 -2.46 -1.87 0.24
C GLN A 246 -2.66 -2.73 -1.01
N SER A 247 -2.99 -4.02 -0.84
CA SER A 247 -3.29 -4.89 -1.98
C SER A 247 -4.56 -4.44 -2.72
N SER A 248 -5.59 -4.04 -1.98
CA SER A 248 -6.84 -3.52 -2.55
C SER A 248 -6.65 -2.20 -3.29
N LEU A 249 -5.82 -1.32 -2.76
CA LEU A 249 -5.45 -0.08 -3.43
C LEU A 249 -4.76 -0.36 -4.78
N LEU A 250 -3.78 -1.26 -4.82
CA LEU A 250 -3.12 -1.65 -6.07
C LEU A 250 -4.12 -2.24 -7.06
N TYR A 251 -5.03 -3.09 -6.60
CA TYR A 251 -6.11 -3.63 -7.41
C TYR A 251 -7.00 -2.51 -7.98
N ALA A 252 -7.42 -1.56 -7.15
CA ALA A 252 -8.22 -0.43 -7.57
C ALA A 252 -7.49 0.44 -8.62
N LEU A 253 -6.16 0.60 -8.53
CA LEU A 253 -5.38 1.29 -9.57
C LEU A 253 -5.38 0.55 -10.91
N ILE A 254 -5.35 -0.78 -10.89
CA ILE A 254 -5.46 -1.63 -12.08
C ILE A 254 -6.83 -1.42 -12.74
N GLU A 255 -7.89 -1.51 -11.95
CA GLU A 255 -9.28 -1.31 -12.37
C GLU A 255 -9.50 0.10 -12.95
N MET A 256 -8.95 1.13 -12.30
CA MET A 256 -9.02 2.51 -12.79
C MET A 256 -8.38 2.67 -14.17
N ARG A 257 -7.22 2.04 -14.40
CA ARG A 257 -6.59 2.10 -15.73
C ARG A 257 -7.45 1.39 -16.78
N ALA A 258 -8.06 0.26 -16.43
CA ALA A 258 -8.95 -0.45 -17.35
C ALA A 258 -10.19 0.41 -17.69
N ASP A 259 -10.79 1.07 -16.70
CA ASP A 259 -11.88 2.03 -16.89
C ASP A 259 -11.52 3.17 -17.83
N VAL A 260 -10.37 3.81 -17.60
CA VAL A 260 -9.89 4.92 -18.44
C VAL A 260 -9.63 4.46 -19.86
N SER A 261 -9.00 3.29 -20.02
CA SER A 261 -8.72 2.73 -21.34
C SER A 261 -10.03 2.47 -22.08
N ALA A 262 -11.00 1.84 -21.41
CA ALA A 262 -12.30 1.55 -21.99
C ALA A 262 -13.06 2.80 -22.44
N ASP A 263 -12.99 3.89 -21.67
CA ASP A 263 -13.63 5.17 -22.01
C ASP A 263 -12.93 5.88 -23.18
N VAL A 264 -11.59 5.89 -23.21
CA VAL A 264 -10.81 6.43 -24.35
C VAL A 264 -11.14 5.68 -25.65
N TRP A 265 -11.32 4.37 -25.58
CA TRP A 265 -11.71 3.53 -26.72
C TRP A 265 -13.21 3.65 -27.07
N GLY A 266 -13.98 4.36 -26.24
CA GLY A 266 -15.44 4.33 -26.19
C GLY A 266 -16.21 5.41 -26.95
N ASN A 267 -15.61 6.05 -27.96
CA ASN A 267 -16.06 7.30 -28.61
C ASN A 267 -15.83 8.59 -27.81
N GLY A 268 -14.83 8.59 -26.92
CA GLY A 268 -14.32 9.80 -26.25
C GLY A 268 -14.68 9.89 -24.76
N GLN A 269 -13.89 10.70 -24.04
CA GLN A 269 -14.02 10.94 -22.60
C GLN A 269 -15.45 11.41 -22.29
N ASN A 270 -16.18 10.64 -21.46
CA ASN A 270 -17.57 10.84 -20.97
C ASN A 270 -18.60 9.79 -21.43
N SER A 271 -18.33 9.01 -22.48
CA SER A 271 -19.28 8.01 -23.01
C SER A 271 -19.62 6.92 -21.99
N LEU A 272 -18.60 6.43 -21.27
CA LEU A 272 -18.78 5.45 -20.20
C LEU A 272 -19.51 6.06 -19.00
N ALA A 273 -19.15 7.29 -18.63
CA ALA A 273 -19.76 8.01 -17.51
C ALA A 273 -21.25 8.30 -17.76
N SER A 274 -21.61 8.73 -18.97
CA SER A 274 -22.99 8.97 -19.35
C SER A 274 -23.81 7.69 -19.37
N SER A 275 -23.24 6.59 -19.88
CA SER A 275 -23.91 5.28 -19.95
C SER A 275 -24.20 4.71 -18.57
N ILE A 276 -23.23 4.79 -17.64
CA ILE A 276 -23.41 4.39 -16.24
C ILE A 276 -24.47 5.29 -15.57
N LYS A 277 -24.44 6.60 -15.82
CA LYS A 277 -25.40 7.54 -15.22
C LYS A 277 -26.83 7.36 -15.74
N SER A 278 -26.99 6.92 -16.99
CA SER A 278 -28.31 6.69 -17.61
C SER A 278 -28.96 5.37 -17.23
N GLU A 279 -28.19 4.39 -16.74
CA GLU A 279 -28.72 3.09 -16.37
C GLU A 279 -29.56 3.19 -15.08
N ARG A 280 -30.86 2.87 -15.17
CA ARG A 280 -31.82 2.95 -14.05
C ARG A 280 -31.48 2.05 -12.86
N SER A 281 -30.65 1.03 -13.07
CA SER A 281 -30.23 0.10 -12.01
C SER A 281 -29.06 0.62 -11.16
N THR A 282 -28.49 1.78 -11.52
CA THR A 282 -27.38 2.39 -10.80
C THR A 282 -27.89 3.09 -9.55
N VAL A 283 -27.81 2.43 -8.40
CA VAL A 283 -28.18 3.01 -7.10
C VAL A 283 -27.20 4.14 -6.76
N PRO A 284 -27.68 5.36 -6.43
CA PRO A 284 -26.81 6.45 -6.01
C PRO A 284 -26.09 6.08 -4.71
N THR A 285 -24.77 6.21 -4.69
CA THR A 285 -23.95 5.92 -3.52
C THR A 285 -24.29 6.89 -2.38
N THR A 286 -24.63 6.37 -1.20
CA THR A 286 -24.88 7.20 -0.01
C THR A 286 -23.57 7.72 0.60
N LEU A 287 -23.62 8.79 1.40
CA LEU A 287 -22.44 9.30 2.11
C LEU A 287 -21.86 8.25 3.08
N MET A 288 -22.71 7.42 3.67
CA MET A 288 -22.28 6.33 4.56
C MET A 288 -21.54 5.24 3.79
N GLU A 289 -22.04 4.82 2.62
CA GLU A 289 -21.34 3.88 1.74
C GLU A 289 -20.03 4.45 1.21
N LEU A 290 -20.03 5.74 0.90
CA LEU A 290 -18.84 6.46 0.46
C LEU A 290 -17.78 6.48 1.58
N GLY A 291 -18.17 6.83 2.80
CA GLY A 291 -17.34 6.76 3.99
C GLY A 291 -16.85 5.34 4.27
N GLY A 292 -17.74 4.35 4.20
CA GLY A 292 -17.41 2.93 4.35
C GLY A 292 -16.42 2.44 3.30
N ALA A 293 -16.51 2.88 2.05
CA ALA A 293 -15.53 2.55 1.01
C ALA A 293 -14.17 3.20 1.27
N TYR A 294 -14.14 4.46 1.72
CA TYR A 294 -12.89 5.10 2.13
C TYR A 294 -12.27 4.33 3.29
N LEU A 295 -13.08 3.94 4.29
CA LEU A 295 -12.74 3.24 5.53
C LEU A 295 -12.47 1.73 5.38
N SER A 296 -12.86 1.13 4.27
CA SER A 296 -12.79 -0.32 4.09
C SER A 296 -11.35 -0.81 3.89
N PRO A 297 -10.90 -1.85 4.62
CA PRO A 297 -9.61 -2.50 4.35
C PRO A 297 -9.63 -3.28 3.03
N SER A 298 -10.78 -3.41 2.33
CA SER A 298 -10.92 -4.16 1.09
C SER A 298 -11.61 -3.35 -0.02
N LEU A 299 -11.01 -2.24 -0.43
CA LEU A 299 -11.48 -1.44 -1.56
C LEU A 299 -11.11 -2.11 -2.90
N THR A 300 -11.89 -3.07 -3.35
CA THR A 300 -11.66 -3.72 -4.66
C THR A 300 -12.26 -2.95 -5.83
N HIS A 301 -13.32 -2.18 -5.60
CA HIS A 301 -13.91 -1.32 -6.63
C HIS A 301 -14.23 0.07 -6.06
N PHE A 302 -14.01 1.11 -6.86
CA PHE A 302 -14.38 2.46 -6.47
C PHE A 302 -15.90 2.60 -6.37
N PRO A 303 -16.41 3.37 -5.39
CA PRO A 303 -17.82 3.71 -5.36
C PRO A 303 -18.26 4.31 -6.70
N THR A 304 -19.46 3.95 -7.16
CA THR A 304 -19.96 4.33 -8.48
C THR A 304 -19.89 5.84 -8.72
N ILE A 305 -20.19 6.65 -7.71
CA ILE A 305 -20.06 8.12 -7.80
C ILE A 305 -18.62 8.58 -8.05
N SER A 306 -17.63 7.90 -7.47
CA SER A 306 -16.21 8.21 -7.66
C SER A 306 -15.75 7.78 -9.06
N ARG A 307 -16.22 6.62 -9.53
CA ARG A 307 -15.97 6.12 -10.90
C ARG A 307 -16.57 7.06 -11.96
N ILE A 308 -17.81 7.51 -11.77
CA ILE A 308 -18.44 8.50 -12.66
C ILE A 308 -17.66 9.82 -12.64
N ARG A 309 -17.34 10.37 -11.46
CA ARG A 309 -16.58 11.63 -11.34
C ARG A 309 -15.21 11.55 -12.00
N LEU A 310 -14.54 10.41 -11.88
CA LEU A 310 -13.26 10.14 -12.50
C LEU A 310 -13.37 10.21 -14.03
N LEU A 311 -14.30 9.44 -14.59
CA LEU A 311 -14.51 9.35 -16.03
C LEU A 311 -15.03 10.67 -16.62
N SER A 312 -15.76 11.45 -15.82
CA SER A 312 -16.30 12.76 -16.25
C SER A 312 -15.29 13.91 -16.18
N ASN A 313 -14.10 13.70 -15.60
CA ASN A 313 -13.14 14.77 -15.37
C ASN A 313 -11.70 14.29 -15.63
N PRO A 314 -11.13 14.58 -16.81
CA PRO A 314 -9.80 14.07 -17.21
C PRO A 314 -8.68 14.48 -16.25
N GLU A 315 -8.72 15.70 -15.70
CA GLU A 315 -7.73 16.14 -14.70
C GLU A 315 -7.73 15.24 -13.45
N GLN A 316 -8.83 14.53 -13.13
CA GLN A 316 -8.88 13.61 -11.99
C GLN A 316 -8.18 12.28 -12.24
N LEU A 317 -7.83 11.97 -13.50
CA LEU A 317 -7.03 10.80 -13.90
C LEU A 317 -5.56 10.99 -13.56
N ALA A 318 -5.08 12.23 -13.62
CA ALA A 318 -3.71 12.62 -13.34
C ALA A 318 -3.37 12.66 -11.84
N THR A 319 -4.38 12.60 -10.96
CA THR A 319 -4.21 12.82 -9.53
C THR A 319 -4.48 11.56 -8.73
N PRO A 320 -3.58 11.14 -7.80
CA PRO A 320 -3.87 10.05 -6.89
C PRO A 320 -5.02 10.47 -5.99
N LYS A 321 -5.80 9.45 -5.65
CA LYS A 321 -6.92 9.62 -4.78
C LYS A 321 -6.44 9.60 -3.35
N ILE A 322 -5.86 10.71 -2.91
CA ILE A 322 -5.24 10.88 -1.58
C ILE A 322 -6.20 10.42 -0.46
N GLY A 323 -7.51 10.65 -0.61
CA GLY A 323 -8.52 10.12 0.32
C GLY A 323 -8.54 8.59 0.47
N PHE A 324 -8.24 7.82 -0.59
CA PHE A 324 -8.08 6.36 -0.49
C PHE A 324 -6.71 5.95 0.10
N PHE A 325 -5.72 6.84 0.09
CA PHE A 325 -4.43 6.62 0.77
C PHE A 325 -4.45 7.05 2.25
N ALA A 326 -5.39 7.91 2.67
CA ALA A 326 -5.43 8.45 4.03
C ALA A 326 -5.38 7.36 5.11
N ILE A 327 -6.08 6.25 4.91
CA ILE A 327 -6.08 5.12 5.85
C ILE A 327 -4.84 4.29 5.74
N SER A 328 -4.34 4.11 4.52
CA SER A 328 -3.05 3.47 4.32
C SER A 328 -1.94 4.23 5.04
N LEU A 329 -2.02 5.56 5.16
CA LEU A 329 -1.12 6.41 5.93
C LEU A 329 -1.40 6.37 7.45
N ALA A 330 -2.67 6.33 7.85
CA ALA A 330 -3.06 6.28 9.25
C ALA A 330 -2.73 4.94 9.90
N LEU A 331 -2.91 3.81 9.20
CA LEU A 331 -2.69 2.46 9.77
C LEU A 331 -1.25 2.24 10.28
N PRO A 332 -0.17 2.58 9.53
CA PRO A 332 1.20 2.57 10.03
C PRO A 332 1.44 3.48 11.21
N TRP A 333 0.72 4.61 11.29
CA TRP A 333 0.77 5.51 12.43
C TRP A 333 0.06 4.98 13.67
N LEU A 334 -0.92 4.10 13.49
CA LEU A 334 -1.61 3.43 14.58
C LEU A 334 -0.86 2.16 15.04
N MET A 335 -0.02 1.54 14.20
CA MET A 335 0.80 0.38 14.59
C MET A 335 1.82 0.62 15.74
N PRO A 336 2.48 1.78 15.89
CA PRO A 336 3.38 2.06 17.01
C PRO A 336 2.67 2.18 18.38
N SER A 337 1.37 1.90 18.45
CA SER A 337 0.62 1.73 19.71
C SER A 337 1.04 0.51 20.54
N THR A 338 2.10 -0.20 20.15
CA THR A 338 2.57 -1.42 20.81
C THR A 338 4.01 -1.24 21.29
N ALA A 339 4.18 -1.20 22.62
CA ALA A 339 5.47 -1.09 23.33
C ALA A 339 6.60 -1.91 22.71
N ALA A 340 6.24 -3.12 22.27
CA ALA A 340 7.12 -4.15 21.75
C ALA A 340 7.96 -3.69 20.56
N VAL A 341 7.39 -2.85 19.69
CA VAL A 341 8.07 -2.39 18.47
C VAL A 341 9.13 -1.32 18.77
N MET A 342 8.97 -0.59 19.88
CA MET A 342 9.90 0.46 20.34
C MET A 342 11.07 -0.12 21.12
N TYR A 343 10.79 -1.01 22.08
CA TYR A 343 11.78 -1.53 23.03
C TYR A 343 12.83 -2.46 22.41
N ILE A 344 12.60 -2.95 21.19
CA ILE A 344 13.36 -4.08 20.64
C ILE A 344 14.16 -3.71 19.38
N GLY A 345 13.84 -2.58 18.74
CA GLY A 345 14.50 -2.16 17.49
C GLY A 345 14.57 -0.64 17.30
N GLY A 346 14.47 0.15 18.38
CA GLY A 346 14.61 1.60 18.33
C GLY A 346 13.56 2.34 17.49
N GLY A 347 12.37 1.76 17.29
CA GLY A 347 11.33 2.33 16.43
C GLY A 347 11.54 2.15 14.92
N GLY A 348 12.62 1.49 14.50
CA GLY A 348 12.97 1.29 13.09
C GLY A 348 11.93 0.58 12.25
N ALA A 349 11.19 -0.36 12.82
CA ALA A 349 10.12 -1.09 12.14
C ALA A 349 8.93 -0.20 11.77
N ALA A 350 8.44 0.59 12.73
CA ALA A 350 7.35 1.54 12.50
C ALA A 350 7.74 2.61 11.48
N HIS A 351 9.00 3.07 11.56
CA HIS A 351 9.56 3.98 10.58
C HIS A 351 9.62 3.37 9.17
N THR A 352 10.13 2.13 9.03
CA THR A 352 10.19 1.42 7.74
C THR A 352 8.80 1.25 7.12
N LEU A 353 7.79 0.93 7.93
CA LEU A 353 6.41 0.74 7.47
C LEU A 353 5.75 2.05 7.01
N THR A 354 6.01 3.12 7.74
CA THR A 354 5.55 4.45 7.39
C THR A 354 6.23 4.93 6.10
N THR A 355 7.55 4.79 6.02
CA THR A 355 8.34 5.11 4.82
C THR A 355 7.92 4.27 3.61
N GLY A 356 7.65 2.97 3.76
CA GLY A 356 7.15 2.11 2.68
C GLY A 356 5.76 2.50 2.19
N THR A 357 4.89 2.96 3.09
CA THR A 357 3.56 3.47 2.75
C THR A 357 3.65 4.81 2.01
N ILE A 358 4.51 5.72 2.46
CA ILE A 358 4.75 7.02 1.82
C ILE A 358 5.37 6.81 0.44
N LEU A 359 6.33 5.91 0.33
CA LEU A 359 6.91 5.49 -0.94
C LEU A 359 5.84 5.01 -1.92
N THR A 360 4.86 4.22 -1.45
CA THR A 360 3.73 3.76 -2.26
C THR A 360 2.90 4.94 -2.79
N LEU A 361 2.62 5.94 -1.95
CA LEU A 361 1.90 7.15 -2.34
C LEU A 361 2.67 7.94 -3.40
N TYR A 362 3.96 8.19 -3.19
CA TYR A 362 4.79 8.89 -4.16
C TYR A 362 4.84 8.16 -5.49
N ILE A 363 5.09 6.85 -5.50
CA ILE A 363 5.15 6.09 -6.74
C ILE A 363 3.79 6.14 -7.48
N ALA A 364 2.67 5.99 -6.75
CA ALA A 364 1.34 6.09 -7.36
C ALA A 364 1.09 7.47 -7.96
N GLN A 365 1.46 8.55 -7.26
CA GLN A 365 1.38 9.93 -7.75
C GLN A 365 2.18 10.12 -9.03
N ILE A 366 3.46 9.74 -9.04
CA ILE A 366 4.35 9.89 -10.19
C ILE A 366 3.80 9.12 -11.38
N VAL A 367 3.42 7.86 -11.18
CA VAL A 367 2.90 7.02 -12.27
C VAL A 367 1.61 7.60 -12.85
N MET A 368 0.70 8.11 -12.02
CA MET A 368 -0.53 8.73 -12.52
C MET A 368 -0.24 9.97 -13.37
N LEU A 369 0.62 10.87 -12.91
CA LEU A 369 0.98 12.09 -13.66
C LEU A 369 1.68 11.77 -14.98
N LEU A 370 2.51 10.73 -15.01
CA LEU A 370 3.26 10.35 -16.21
C LEU A 370 2.43 9.59 -17.24
N VAL A 371 1.36 8.92 -16.82
CA VAL A 371 0.51 8.08 -17.68
C VAL A 371 -0.75 8.82 -18.14
N SER A 372 -1.22 9.84 -17.42
CA SER A 372 -2.42 10.63 -17.74
C SER A 372 -2.25 11.64 -18.89
N GLN A 373 -1.45 11.30 -19.91
CA GLN A 373 -1.03 12.22 -20.97
C GLN A 373 -2.12 12.99 -21.76
N PRO A 374 -3.37 12.51 -21.95
CA PRO A 374 -4.36 13.25 -22.74
C PRO A 374 -4.98 14.46 -22.01
N SER A 375 -4.71 14.68 -20.72
CA SER A 375 -5.44 15.66 -19.91
C SER A 375 -4.79 17.05 -19.82
N GLY A 376 -3.62 17.25 -20.43
CA GLY A 376 -2.82 18.47 -20.24
C GLY A 376 -2.23 18.58 -18.82
N PRO A 377 -1.50 19.69 -18.52
CA PRO A 377 -0.91 19.89 -17.21
C PRO A 377 -1.99 20.11 -16.14
N ILE A 378 -1.81 19.54 -14.95
CA ILE A 378 -2.73 19.78 -13.83
C ILE A 378 -2.80 21.27 -13.46
N SER A 379 -3.99 21.73 -13.09
CA SER A 379 -4.18 23.09 -12.56
C SER A 379 -3.39 23.32 -11.26
N PHE A 380 -2.91 24.55 -11.06
CA PHE A 380 -2.11 24.91 -9.88
C PHE A 380 -2.85 24.65 -8.56
N ARG A 381 -4.17 24.92 -8.51
CA ARG A 381 -5.02 24.62 -7.35
C ARG A 381 -4.97 23.13 -6.98
N ARG A 382 -5.02 22.23 -7.96
CA ARG A 382 -4.92 20.78 -7.71
C ARG A 382 -3.51 20.39 -7.30
N ALA A 383 -2.50 20.99 -7.93
CA ALA A 383 -1.11 20.78 -7.56
C ALA A 383 -0.85 21.18 -6.09
N MET A 384 -1.47 22.25 -5.59
CA MET A 384 -1.43 22.65 -4.18
C MET A 384 -2.07 21.61 -3.24
N ILE A 385 -3.23 21.06 -3.60
CA ILE A 385 -3.89 20.01 -2.80
C ILE A 385 -3.02 18.75 -2.74
N ILE A 386 -2.42 18.37 -3.86
CA ILE A 386 -1.49 17.24 -3.94
C ILE A 386 -0.24 17.53 -3.11
N GLY A 387 0.38 18.70 -3.30
CA GLY A 387 1.57 19.11 -2.58
C GLY A 387 1.35 19.10 -1.07
N LEU A 388 0.21 19.61 -0.60
CA LEU A 388 -0.20 19.49 0.80
C LEU A 388 -0.28 18.04 1.25
N GLY A 389 -0.96 17.17 0.50
CA GLY A 389 -1.08 15.75 0.85
C GLY A 389 0.26 15.01 0.91
N LEU A 390 1.18 15.29 -0.02
CA LEU A 390 2.52 14.69 -0.05
C LEU A 390 3.41 15.21 1.08
N VAL A 391 3.39 16.52 1.35
CA VAL A 391 4.14 17.13 2.46
C VAL A 391 3.65 16.61 3.80
N VAL A 392 2.32 16.51 3.99
CA VAL A 392 1.74 15.89 5.18
C VAL A 392 2.16 14.43 5.29
N ALA A 393 2.06 13.64 4.21
CA ALA A 393 2.50 12.26 4.24
C ALA A 393 3.99 12.12 4.58
N GLN A 394 4.86 12.95 4.01
CA GLN A 394 6.30 12.91 4.28
C GLN A 394 6.62 13.32 5.72
N GLY A 395 5.99 14.36 6.23
CA GLY A 395 6.17 14.77 7.63
C GLY A 395 5.71 13.70 8.62
N LEU A 396 4.71 12.89 8.26
CA LEU A 396 4.27 11.75 9.07
C LEU A 396 5.38 10.68 9.22
N ALA A 397 6.31 10.51 8.28
CA ALA A 397 7.48 9.65 8.50
C ALA A 397 8.48 10.21 9.51
N LEU A 398 8.51 11.54 9.66
CA LEU A 398 9.49 12.26 10.46
C LEU A 398 9.07 12.43 11.91
N VAL A 399 7.77 12.40 12.23
CA VAL A 399 7.34 12.49 13.63
C VAL A 399 7.69 11.20 14.36
N ASP A 400 8.25 11.34 15.54
CA ASP A 400 8.55 10.20 16.40
C ASP A 400 7.29 9.74 17.13
N THR A 401 6.95 8.48 16.94
CA THR A 401 5.80 7.83 17.57
C THR A 401 6.19 7.13 18.88
N ALA A 402 7.47 7.11 19.25
CA ALA A 402 7.97 6.55 20.52
C ALA A 402 7.22 7.04 21.75
N PRO A 403 6.91 8.35 21.88
CA PRO A 403 6.14 8.85 23.02
C PRO A 403 4.73 8.23 23.10
N PHE A 404 4.09 7.95 21.96
CA PHE A 404 2.76 7.33 21.92
C PHE A 404 2.78 5.86 22.37
N GLY A 405 3.81 5.12 21.93
CA GLY A 405 4.05 3.75 22.39
C GLY A 405 4.36 3.71 23.88
N TYR A 406 5.21 4.63 24.37
CA TYR A 406 5.50 4.80 25.79
C TYR A 406 4.21 5.03 26.59
N LEU A 407 3.40 6.04 26.22
CA LEU A 407 2.15 6.37 26.91
C LEU A 407 1.19 5.19 27.01
N LEU A 408 0.96 4.45 25.92
CA LEU A 408 0.02 3.33 25.90
C LEU A 408 0.50 2.14 26.73
N THR A 409 1.81 1.90 26.74
CA THR A 409 2.43 0.84 27.55
C THR A 409 2.38 1.20 29.02
N HIS A 410 2.77 2.43 29.35
CA HIS A 410 2.77 2.94 30.70
C HIS A 410 1.34 2.99 31.25
N LEU A 411 0.36 3.44 30.46
CA LEU A 411 -1.05 3.40 30.86
C LEU A 411 -1.53 1.96 31.08
N GLY A 412 -1.26 1.05 30.14
CA GLY A 412 -1.66 -0.36 30.27
C GLY A 412 -1.05 -1.07 31.47
N VAL A 413 0.22 -0.78 31.79
CA VAL A 413 0.92 -1.38 32.92
C VAL A 413 0.55 -0.71 34.24
N SER A 414 0.31 0.61 34.26
CA SER A 414 -0.12 1.33 35.46
C SER A 414 -1.54 0.96 35.88
N ILE A 415 -2.40 0.58 34.92
CA ILE A 415 -3.71 -0.02 35.21
C ILE A 415 -3.56 -1.44 35.78
N ALA A 416 -2.52 -2.17 35.38
CA ALA A 416 -2.28 -3.56 35.76
C ALA A 416 -1.54 -3.74 37.09
N ILE A 417 -0.60 -2.86 37.41
CA ILE A 417 0.28 -2.93 38.60
C ILE A 417 0.10 -1.65 39.42
N PRO A 418 -0.52 -1.71 40.61
CA PRO A 418 -0.56 -0.56 41.51
C PRO A 418 0.85 -0.33 42.06
N GLY A 419 1.56 0.64 41.49
CA GLY A 419 2.95 0.99 41.85
C GLY A 419 3.79 1.56 40.71
N GLY A 420 3.36 1.41 39.45
CA GLY A 420 4.08 1.93 38.29
C GLY A 420 5.47 1.30 38.09
N PHE A 421 6.12 1.59 36.96
CA PHE A 421 7.46 1.06 36.63
C PHE A 421 8.61 1.76 37.35
N ALA A 422 8.37 2.94 37.91
CA ALA A 422 9.37 3.60 38.74
C ALA A 422 9.30 2.99 40.13
N LEU A 423 10.41 2.41 40.59
CA LEU A 423 10.71 2.19 42.01
C LEU A 423 10.54 3.55 42.75
N GLY A 424 9.30 3.94 43.10
CA GLY A 424 8.99 5.17 43.82
C GLY A 424 7.76 5.99 43.40
N ALA A 425 7.14 5.77 42.24
CA ALA A 425 6.00 6.60 41.79
C ALA A 425 4.65 6.07 42.33
N THR A 426 4.24 6.56 43.50
CA THR A 426 3.04 6.09 44.22
C THR A 426 1.84 7.02 44.12
N ASP A 427 1.96 8.18 43.46
CA ASP A 427 0.93 9.22 43.44
C ASP A 427 0.42 9.54 42.02
N ALA A 428 -0.89 9.82 41.91
CA ALA A 428 -1.55 10.17 40.65
C ALA A 428 -0.90 11.37 39.92
N GLY A 429 -0.18 12.23 40.64
CA GLY A 429 0.52 13.40 40.10
C GLY A 429 1.69 13.05 39.18
N SER A 430 2.45 11.97 39.47
CA SER A 430 3.56 11.55 38.62
C SER A 430 3.09 11.04 37.26
N TYR A 431 1.95 10.32 37.22
CA TYR A 431 1.35 9.83 35.97
C TYR A 431 0.88 10.97 35.06
N TRP A 432 0.24 11.99 35.63
CA TRP A 432 -0.18 13.16 34.86
C TRP A 432 1.01 13.96 34.34
N ASN A 433 2.10 14.06 35.11
CA ASN A 433 3.34 14.67 34.63
C ASN A 433 3.96 13.89 33.47
N ASP A 434 4.02 12.55 33.52
CA ASP A 434 4.52 11.74 32.41
C ASP A 434 3.68 11.91 31.14
N VAL A 435 2.34 11.94 31.28
CA VAL A 435 1.43 12.22 30.17
C VAL A 435 1.69 13.60 29.58
N ILE A 436 1.82 14.64 30.41
CA ILE A 436 2.08 16.01 29.98
C ILE A 436 3.44 16.11 29.27
N ILE A 437 4.50 15.55 29.84
CA ILE A 437 5.85 15.52 29.24
C ILE A 437 5.82 14.81 27.89
N THR A 438 5.10 13.69 27.80
CA THR A 438 4.93 12.95 26.54
C THR A 438 4.22 13.80 25.48
N PHE A 439 3.13 14.49 25.82
CA PHE A 439 2.43 15.36 24.88
C PHE A 439 3.26 16.59 24.49
N GLN A 440 4.05 17.15 25.40
CA GLN A 440 4.99 18.24 25.12
C GLN A 440 6.10 17.77 24.18
N ASP A 441 6.67 16.59 24.41
CA ASP A 441 7.66 16.00 23.52
C ASP A 441 7.06 15.75 22.13
N MET A 442 5.88 15.14 22.05
CA MET A 442 5.15 14.97 20.78
C MET A 442 4.92 16.30 20.07
N ALA A 443 4.43 17.32 20.78
CA ALA A 443 4.21 18.65 20.20
C ALA A 443 5.52 19.24 19.66
N SER A 444 6.64 19.06 20.37
CA SER A 444 7.96 19.48 19.90
C SER A 444 8.40 18.73 18.64
N LYS A 445 8.14 17.41 18.54
CA LYS A 445 8.47 16.60 17.37
C LYS A 445 7.59 16.97 16.17
N PHE A 446 6.29 17.20 16.38
CA PHE A 446 5.39 17.72 15.36
C PHE A 446 5.83 19.11 14.87
N TYR A 447 6.20 20.00 15.79
CA TYR A 447 6.71 21.33 15.45
C TYR A 447 8.04 21.25 14.68
N THR A 448 8.93 20.33 15.05
CA THR A 448 10.19 20.11 14.32
C THR A 448 9.93 19.55 12.92
N ALA A 449 8.96 18.64 12.78
CA ALA A 449 8.61 18.03 11.49
C ALA A 449 7.83 18.96 10.55
N TYR A 450 6.99 19.86 11.07
CA TYR A 450 6.04 20.67 10.30
C TYR A 450 6.15 22.19 10.51
N GLY A 451 7.15 22.67 11.25
CA GLY A 451 7.17 24.02 11.83
C GLY A 451 7.00 25.17 10.83
N GLY A 452 6.05 26.06 11.15
CA GLY A 452 5.98 27.44 10.67
C GLY A 452 5.87 27.66 9.15
N VAL A 453 6.60 28.67 8.66
CA VAL A 453 6.61 29.11 7.26
C VAL A 453 7.26 28.07 6.33
N GLU A 454 8.14 27.22 6.87
CA GLU A 454 8.88 26.22 6.11
C GLU A 454 7.96 25.13 5.54
N CYS A 455 6.96 24.69 6.30
CA CYS A 455 5.95 23.75 5.79
C CYS A 455 5.13 24.38 4.66
N ILE A 456 4.73 25.65 4.79
CA ILE A 456 4.03 26.38 3.73
C ILE A 456 4.90 26.48 2.47
N PHE A 457 6.19 26.75 2.63
CA PHE A 457 7.15 26.80 1.54
C PHE A 457 7.35 25.43 0.89
N ALA A 458 7.43 24.36 1.67
CA ALA A 458 7.49 22.98 1.17
C ALA A 458 6.25 22.61 0.36
N ILE A 459 5.05 23.00 0.82
CA ILE A 459 3.79 22.79 0.09
C ILE A 459 3.83 23.51 -1.25
N PHE A 460 4.29 24.77 -1.26
CA PHE A 460 4.41 25.56 -2.48
C PHE A 460 5.40 24.92 -3.46
N ILE A 461 6.60 24.53 -3.01
CA ILE A 461 7.60 23.84 -3.83
C ILE A 461 7.05 22.52 -4.36
N ALA A 462 6.42 21.71 -3.50
CA ALA A 462 5.81 20.45 -3.90
C ALA A 462 4.73 20.67 -4.96
N ALA A 463 3.93 21.73 -4.85
CA ALA A 463 2.91 22.08 -5.85
C ALA A 463 3.54 22.49 -7.19
N VAL A 464 4.58 23.34 -7.17
CA VAL A 464 5.32 23.71 -8.38
C VAL A 464 5.95 22.48 -9.03
N ALA A 465 6.66 21.66 -8.26
CA ALA A 465 7.28 20.42 -8.73
C ALA A 465 6.25 19.45 -9.34
N THR A 466 5.11 19.26 -8.67
CA THR A 466 4.02 18.39 -9.18
C THR A 466 3.45 18.92 -10.49
N ARG A 467 3.24 20.25 -10.59
CA ARG A 467 2.73 20.89 -11.81
C ARG A 467 3.73 20.78 -12.96
N GLU A 468 5.00 21.07 -12.73
CA GLU A 468 6.04 20.99 -13.76
C GLU A 468 6.30 19.55 -14.18
N LEU A 469 6.29 18.59 -13.25
CA LEU A 469 6.34 17.17 -13.57
C LEU A 469 5.19 16.78 -14.52
N SER A 470 3.95 17.21 -14.23
CA SER A 470 2.79 16.99 -15.10
C SER A 470 2.95 17.64 -16.48
N ARG A 471 3.48 18.87 -16.51
CA ARG A 471 3.71 19.61 -17.75
C ARG A 471 4.74 18.91 -18.64
N ILE A 472 5.90 18.56 -18.08
CA ILE A 472 6.96 17.86 -18.79
C ILE A 472 6.45 16.49 -19.25
N ALA A 473 5.67 15.79 -18.42
CA ALA A 473 5.04 14.52 -18.78
C ALA A 473 4.16 14.64 -20.03
N SER A 474 3.38 15.71 -20.17
CA SER A 474 2.53 15.95 -21.33
C SER A 474 3.34 16.22 -22.62
N MET A 475 4.59 16.68 -22.49
CA MET A 475 5.50 16.94 -23.62
C MET A 475 6.27 15.69 -24.07
N LEU A 476 6.25 14.61 -23.28
CA LEU A 476 6.90 13.36 -23.65
C LEU A 476 6.02 12.58 -24.63
N SER A 477 6.48 12.44 -25.87
CA SER A 477 5.78 11.60 -26.87
C SER A 477 5.63 10.16 -26.37
N PRO A 478 4.50 9.49 -26.63
CA PRO A 478 4.32 8.08 -26.30
C PRO A 478 5.38 7.21 -26.99
N GLY A 479 6.02 6.31 -26.24
CA GLY A 479 7.07 5.42 -26.77
C GLY A 479 7.99 4.80 -25.72
N PHE A 480 9.05 4.11 -26.17
CA PHE A 480 10.06 3.46 -25.34
C PHE A 480 10.70 4.41 -24.31
N THR A 481 10.91 5.67 -24.70
CA THR A 481 11.45 6.73 -23.84
C THR A 481 10.55 7.07 -22.65
N GLN A 482 9.22 6.92 -22.77
CA GLN A 482 8.29 7.15 -21.67
C GLN A 482 8.44 6.10 -20.56
N HIS A 483 8.70 4.83 -20.92
CA HIS A 483 8.90 3.75 -19.96
C HIS A 483 10.19 3.93 -19.17
N SER A 484 11.29 4.26 -19.85
CA SER A 484 12.57 4.55 -19.20
C SER A 484 12.50 5.81 -18.33
N ALA A 485 11.80 6.85 -18.78
CA ALA A 485 11.57 8.06 -18.00
C ALA A 485 10.75 7.78 -16.73
N ILE A 486 9.68 6.99 -16.84
CA ILE A 486 8.89 6.54 -15.68
C ILE A 486 9.77 5.77 -14.70
N LEU A 487 10.56 4.81 -15.20
CA LEU A 487 11.40 3.97 -14.35
C LEU A 487 12.44 4.79 -13.59
N LEU A 488 13.17 5.68 -14.28
CA LEU A 488 14.21 6.49 -13.66
C LEU A 488 13.63 7.51 -12.67
N THR A 489 12.49 8.11 -12.99
CA THR A 489 11.78 9.02 -12.07
C THR A 489 11.31 8.29 -10.82
N VAL A 490 10.76 7.08 -10.97
CA VAL A 490 10.33 6.26 -9.82
C VAL A 490 11.52 5.85 -8.97
N LEU A 491 12.63 5.42 -9.58
CA LEU A 491 13.83 5.01 -8.85
C LEU A 491 14.42 6.16 -8.03
N THR A 492 14.61 7.32 -8.66
CA THR A 492 15.16 8.52 -8.00
C THR A 492 14.23 9.03 -6.88
N THR A 493 12.91 9.05 -7.10
CA THR A 493 11.93 9.38 -6.05
C THR A 493 11.99 8.38 -4.90
N SER A 494 12.20 7.09 -5.18
CA SER A 494 12.29 6.05 -4.16
C SER A 494 13.50 6.25 -3.26
N ILE A 495 14.67 6.49 -3.86
CA ILE A 495 15.90 6.80 -3.15
C ILE A 495 15.71 8.08 -2.33
N ALA A 496 15.16 9.14 -2.93
CA ALA A 496 14.91 10.40 -2.26
C ALA A 496 13.96 10.26 -1.07
N THR A 497 12.91 9.43 -1.17
CA THR A 497 11.98 9.15 -0.07
C THR A 497 12.69 8.44 1.08
N ILE A 498 13.52 7.43 0.78
CA ILE A 498 14.29 6.70 1.80
C ILE A 498 15.27 7.64 2.52
N VAL A 499 16.01 8.45 1.75
CA VAL A 499 16.99 9.38 2.30
C VAL A 499 16.32 10.51 3.11
N SER A 500 15.26 11.12 2.58
CA SER A 500 14.56 12.22 3.29
C SER A 500 13.78 11.76 4.51
N SER A 501 13.42 10.47 4.58
CA SER A 501 12.80 9.89 5.77
C SER A 501 13.82 9.44 6.80
N HIS A 502 15.10 9.30 6.44
CA HIS A 502 16.13 8.81 7.36
C HIS A 502 16.24 9.70 8.61
N ASP A 503 16.13 9.07 9.77
CA ASP A 503 16.28 9.69 11.09
C ASP A 503 17.46 9.02 11.81
N PRO A 504 18.59 9.73 12.01
CA PRO A 504 19.79 9.17 12.64
C PRO A 504 19.54 8.71 14.08
N TRP A 505 18.51 9.23 14.76
CA TRP A 505 18.15 8.84 16.13
C TRP A 505 17.42 7.49 16.23
N ARG A 506 16.88 6.96 15.11
CA ARG A 506 16.09 5.72 15.10
C ARG A 506 16.87 4.48 14.74
N GLY A 507 18.20 4.57 14.56
CA GLY A 507 19.14 3.45 14.45
C GLY A 507 18.88 2.45 13.31
N ALA A 508 17.85 2.66 12.50
CA ALA A 508 17.42 1.72 11.49
C ALA A 508 17.61 2.32 10.10
N ILE A 509 18.36 1.55 9.32
CA ILE A 509 18.57 1.69 7.88
C ILE A 509 19.70 2.68 7.55
N MET A 510 20.91 2.10 7.55
CA MET A 510 22.12 2.45 6.77
C MET A 510 23.31 2.96 7.59
N PRO A 511 24.16 2.05 8.13
CA PRO A 511 25.46 2.41 8.70
C PRO A 511 26.46 2.97 7.66
N TYR A 512 26.05 3.18 6.40
CA TYR A 512 26.91 3.59 5.29
C TYR A 512 26.70 5.04 4.82
N PHE A 513 25.72 5.77 5.37
CA PHE A 513 25.63 7.21 5.15
C PHE A 513 26.38 7.90 6.29
N SER A 514 27.51 8.52 5.94
CA SER A 514 28.43 9.20 6.87
C SER A 514 27.74 10.31 7.67
N GLU A 515 28.37 10.70 8.79
CA GLU A 515 28.00 11.82 9.68
C GLU A 515 27.83 13.17 8.95
N GLU A 516 28.13 13.27 7.66
CA GLU A 516 28.07 14.50 6.85
C GLU A 516 26.74 14.70 6.10
N LEU A 517 26.00 13.63 5.75
CA LEU A 517 24.68 13.73 5.11
C LEU A 517 23.58 14.42 5.95
N PRO A 518 23.55 14.34 7.30
CA PRO A 518 22.49 14.94 8.12
C PRO A 518 22.32 16.45 7.88
N THR A 519 23.42 17.19 7.68
CA THR A 519 23.45 18.66 7.67
C THR A 519 22.61 19.31 6.56
N VAL A 520 22.53 18.70 5.37
CA VAL A 520 21.73 19.20 4.24
C VAL A 520 20.24 18.91 4.43
N PHE A 521 19.92 17.82 5.15
CA PHE A 521 18.55 17.41 5.41
C PHE A 521 17.99 18.02 6.69
N ASP A 522 18.78 18.70 7.53
CA ASP A 522 18.27 19.37 8.73
C ASP A 522 17.34 20.56 8.44
N VAL A 523 17.19 20.94 7.16
CA VAL A 523 16.23 21.94 6.71
C VAL A 523 14.84 21.30 6.45
N PRO A 524 13.82 21.56 7.29
CA PRO A 524 12.53 20.87 7.22
C PRO A 524 11.82 21.01 5.87
N TRP A 525 11.80 22.21 5.27
CA TRP A 525 11.10 22.39 3.99
C TRP A 525 11.72 21.57 2.86
N PHE A 526 13.04 21.39 2.89
CA PHE A 526 13.77 20.62 1.89
C PHE A 526 13.42 19.14 2.06
N ARG A 527 13.56 18.58 3.28
CA ARG A 527 13.15 17.19 3.58
C ARG A 527 11.74 16.87 3.11
N LEU A 528 10.77 17.75 3.43
CA LEU A 528 9.35 17.53 3.13
C LEU A 528 9.01 17.53 1.64
N SER A 529 9.73 18.32 0.84
CA SER A 529 9.48 18.47 -0.60
C SER A 529 10.47 17.72 -1.49
N PHE A 530 11.54 17.16 -0.92
CA PHE A 530 12.65 16.55 -1.65
C PHE A 530 12.23 15.44 -2.62
N PRO A 531 11.39 14.46 -2.25
CA PRO A 531 11.08 13.34 -3.15
C PRO A 531 10.41 13.78 -4.45
N ILE A 532 9.42 14.67 -4.38
CA ILE A 532 8.70 15.16 -5.56
C ILE A 532 9.55 16.15 -6.38
N THR A 533 10.42 16.92 -5.71
CA THR A 533 11.34 17.86 -6.37
C THR A 533 12.38 17.11 -7.20
N ILE A 534 12.98 16.05 -6.64
CA ILE A 534 13.92 15.18 -7.36
C ILE A 534 13.24 14.47 -8.52
N ALA A 535 11.97 14.05 -8.36
CA ALA A 535 11.20 13.46 -9.44
C ALA A 535 11.05 14.44 -10.63
N ALA A 536 10.64 15.68 -10.34
CA ALA A 536 10.48 16.73 -11.35
C ALA A 536 11.82 17.06 -12.04
N LEU A 537 12.89 17.22 -11.26
CA LEU A 537 14.23 17.50 -11.78
C LEU A 537 14.75 16.36 -12.67
N THR A 538 14.57 15.11 -12.24
CA THR A 538 14.97 13.93 -13.01
C THR A 538 14.26 13.90 -14.36
N LEU A 539 12.94 14.12 -14.37
CA LEU A 539 12.18 14.15 -15.62
C LEU A 539 12.60 15.32 -16.52
N PHE A 540 12.91 16.48 -15.94
CA PHE A 540 13.42 17.64 -16.65
C PHE A 540 14.77 17.34 -17.33
N ILE A 541 15.72 16.75 -16.62
CA ILE A 541 17.03 16.37 -17.18
C ILE A 541 16.86 15.40 -18.34
N ILE A 542 15.99 14.39 -18.21
CA ILE A 542 15.69 13.44 -19.29
C ILE A 542 15.11 14.17 -20.50
N HIS A 543 14.21 15.13 -20.28
CA HIS A 543 13.61 15.93 -21.34
C HIS A 543 14.65 16.79 -22.07
N VAL A 544 15.51 17.52 -21.36
CA VAL A 544 16.56 18.35 -21.93
C VAL A 544 17.57 17.51 -22.72
N PHE A 545 18.06 16.42 -22.12
CA PHE A 545 19.02 15.52 -22.80
C PHE A 545 18.45 14.98 -24.11
N ARG A 546 17.15 14.61 -24.12
CA ARG A 546 16.46 14.18 -25.33
C ARG A 546 16.40 15.27 -26.39
N GLN A 547 16.07 16.50 -26.01
CA GLN A 547 16.06 17.62 -26.96
C GLN A 547 17.44 17.84 -27.57
N SER A 548 18.49 17.88 -26.74
CA SER A 548 19.87 18.04 -27.22
C SER A 548 20.30 16.92 -28.18
N MET A 549 19.97 15.66 -27.89
CA MET A 549 20.29 14.53 -28.77
C MET A 549 19.49 14.51 -30.07
N SER A 550 18.29 15.10 -30.09
CA SER A 550 17.50 15.23 -31.31
C SER A 550 18.06 16.26 -32.30
N VAL A 551 18.78 17.27 -31.81
CA VAL A 551 19.46 18.29 -32.61
C VAL A 551 20.74 17.75 -33.26
N VAL A 552 21.35 16.69 -32.70
CA VAL A 552 22.61 16.10 -33.17
C VAL A 552 22.41 15.00 -34.24
N ARG A 553 21.18 14.71 -34.68
CA ARG A 553 20.99 13.82 -35.83
C ARG A 553 21.50 14.51 -37.11
N PRO A 554 22.53 13.98 -37.78
CA PRO A 554 23.03 14.58 -39.01
C PRO A 554 21.92 14.57 -40.06
N VAL A 555 21.73 15.71 -40.72
CA VAL A 555 20.97 15.83 -41.97
C VAL A 555 21.54 14.77 -42.91
N ARG A 556 20.74 13.75 -43.24
CA ARG A 556 21.05 12.76 -44.27
C ARG A 556 20.44 13.20 -45.58
#